data_AF-A0A9C9KTX8-F1
#
_entry.id   AF-A0A9C9KTX8-F1
#
_cell.length_a   1.000
_cell.length_b   1.000
_cell.length_c   1.000
_cell.angle_alpha   90.00
_cell.angle_beta   90.00
_cell.angle_gamma   90.00
#
_symmetry.space_group_name_H-M   'P 1'
#
loop_
_entity.id
_entity.type
_entity.pdbx_description
1 polymer ?
#
loop_
_entity_poly.entity_id
_entity_poly.type
_entity_poly.pdbx_seq_one_letter_code
_entity_poly.pdbx_strand_id
1 'polypeptide(L)'
;MKQDRSSNSVGRLSWLDRLSQTLLGKPKNREQLIHILREAQHRGLFDADAQGMIEGVLQVAEIQARDIMIPRSQMVVVSREDSPEELVPVAIQSGHSRFPVVGDSRDEVVGVLLA
;
A
#
# COMPACT_ATOMS: atom_id res chain seq x y z
N MET A 1 11.88 -35.47 -63.47
CA MET A 1 10.67 -34.61 -63.61
C MET A 1 9.62 -35.12 -62.64
N LYS A 2 9.05 -34.21 -61.82
CA LYS A 2 8.00 -34.37 -60.78
C LYS A 2 8.49 -34.88 -59.41
N GLN A 3 8.19 -34.29 -58.26
CA GLN A 3 7.65 -32.97 -57.88
C GLN A 3 7.75 -32.95 -56.35
N ASP A 4 8.57 -32.08 -55.76
CA ASP A 4 8.55 -31.83 -54.32
C ASP A 4 7.30 -31.00 -53.97
N ARG A 5 6.47 -31.55 -53.10
CA ARG A 5 5.41 -30.82 -52.40
C ARG A 5 5.65 -30.97 -50.91
N SER A 6 6.26 -29.96 -50.31
CA SER A 6 6.14 -29.70 -48.88
C SER A 6 5.75 -28.24 -48.71
N SER A 7 4.49 -28.08 -48.33
CA SER A 7 3.73 -26.86 -48.19
C SER A 7 4.30 -25.91 -47.14
N ASN A 8 4.42 -24.65 -47.56
CA ASN A 8 4.60 -23.49 -46.72
C ASN A 8 3.38 -23.31 -45.80
N SER A 9 3.52 -23.42 -44.47
CA SER A 9 2.48 -23.00 -43.52
C SER A 9 3.06 -22.51 -42.20
N VAL A 10 3.83 -21.42 -42.22
CA VAL A 10 4.37 -20.76 -41.01
C VAL A 10 3.60 -19.48 -40.64
N GLY A 11 2.55 -19.09 -41.38
CA GLY A 11 1.99 -17.74 -41.27
C GLY A 11 0.72 -17.52 -40.42
N ARG A 12 0.04 -18.57 -39.92
CA ARG A 12 -1.35 -18.40 -39.41
C ARG A 12 -1.56 -18.49 -37.90
N LEU A 13 -0.57 -18.89 -37.10
CA LEU A 13 -0.75 -19.06 -35.66
C LEU A 13 -0.32 -17.82 -34.84
N SER A 14 0.64 -17.01 -35.34
CA SER A 14 1.17 -15.85 -34.59
C SER A 14 0.19 -14.68 -34.41
N TRP A 15 -0.71 -14.43 -35.36
CA TRP A 15 -1.69 -13.33 -35.27
C TRP A 15 -2.86 -13.67 -34.35
N LEU A 16 -3.28 -14.95 -34.33
CA LEU A 16 -4.29 -15.45 -33.39
C LEU A 16 -3.74 -15.46 -31.97
N ASP A 17 -2.48 -15.83 -31.78
CA ASP A 17 -1.84 -15.77 -30.47
C ASP A 17 -1.76 -14.32 -29.97
N ARG A 18 -1.41 -13.36 -30.84
CA ARG A 18 -1.42 -11.91 -30.51
C ARG A 18 -2.82 -11.38 -30.21
N LEU A 19 -3.84 -11.85 -30.94
CA LEU A 19 -5.24 -11.49 -30.70
C LEU A 19 -5.78 -12.12 -29.41
N SER A 20 -5.32 -13.32 -29.07
CA SER A 20 -5.64 -13.98 -27.80
C SER A 20 -4.97 -13.28 -26.62
N GLN A 21 -3.75 -12.74 -26.79
CA GLN A 21 -3.06 -11.94 -25.77
C GLN A 21 -3.70 -10.56 -25.57
N THR A 22 -4.42 -10.03 -26.56
CA THR A 22 -5.24 -8.82 -26.38
C THR A 22 -6.64 -9.10 -25.84
N LEU A 23 -7.16 -10.33 -26.03
CA LEU A 23 -8.45 -10.80 -25.51
C LEU A 23 -8.38 -11.31 -24.06
N LEU A 24 -7.29 -11.99 -23.67
CA LEU A 24 -6.89 -12.23 -22.27
C LEU A 24 -6.28 -10.93 -21.73
N GLY A 25 -7.13 -9.90 -21.64
CA GLY A 25 -6.71 -8.54 -21.37
C GLY A 25 -5.95 -8.44 -20.05
N LYS A 26 -4.70 -7.98 -20.13
CA LYS A 26 -3.99 -7.45 -18.95
C LYS A 26 -4.83 -6.30 -18.38
N PRO A 27 -4.95 -6.17 -17.05
CA PRO A 27 -5.69 -5.06 -16.46
C PRO A 27 -5.10 -3.73 -16.95
N LYS A 28 -5.96 -2.84 -17.45
CA LYS A 28 -5.56 -1.54 -18.01
C LYS A 28 -5.66 -0.42 -16.99
N ASN A 29 -6.39 -0.64 -15.90
CA ASN A 29 -6.58 0.30 -14.81
C ASN A 29 -6.71 -0.43 -13.46
N ARG A 30 -6.72 0.36 -12.38
CA ARG A 30 -6.75 -0.14 -11.00
C ARG A 30 -8.03 -0.91 -10.72
N GLU A 31 -9.16 -0.46 -11.27
CA GLU A 31 -10.47 -1.08 -11.10
C GLU A 31 -10.50 -2.51 -11.69
N GLN A 32 -9.95 -2.68 -12.89
CA GLN A 32 -9.82 -4.01 -13.52
C GLN A 32 -8.87 -4.92 -12.74
N LEU A 33 -7.77 -4.39 -12.22
CA LEU A 33 -6.85 -5.17 -11.38
C LEU A 33 -7.56 -5.68 -10.11
N ILE A 34 -8.30 -4.81 -9.42
CA ILE A 34 -9.06 -5.19 -8.21
C ILE A 34 -10.11 -6.25 -8.53
N HIS A 35 -10.80 -6.15 -9.67
CA HIS A 35 -11.76 -7.16 -10.10
C HIS A 35 -11.11 -8.53 -10.27
N ILE A 36 -9.97 -8.60 -10.95
CA ILE A 36 -9.21 -9.86 -11.15
C ILE A 36 -8.77 -10.45 -9.80
N LEU A 37 -8.31 -9.61 -8.88
CA LEU A 37 -7.89 -10.05 -7.55
C LEU A 37 -9.08 -10.62 -6.75
N ARG A 38 -10.26 -9.99 -6.81
CA ARG A 38 -11.48 -10.51 -6.18
C ARG A 38 -11.92 -11.85 -6.75
N GLU A 39 -11.84 -12.03 -8.07
CA GLU A 39 -12.12 -13.33 -8.68
C GLU A 39 -11.11 -14.40 -8.24
N ALA A 40 -9.83 -14.06 -8.15
CA ALA A 40 -8.80 -14.96 -7.65
C ALA A 40 -9.06 -15.37 -6.18
N GLN A 41 -9.48 -14.43 -5.34
CA GLN A 41 -9.91 -14.70 -3.97
C GLN A 41 -11.14 -15.63 -3.94
N HIS A 42 -12.17 -15.37 -4.74
CA HIS A 42 -13.36 -16.23 -4.83
C HIS A 42 -13.04 -17.66 -5.30
N ARG A 43 -12.01 -17.81 -6.12
CA ARG A 43 -11.48 -19.11 -6.57
C ARG A 43 -10.57 -19.78 -5.53
N GLY A 44 -10.35 -19.15 -4.38
CA GLY A 44 -9.57 -19.70 -3.27
C GLY A 44 -8.05 -19.65 -3.48
N LEU A 45 -7.54 -18.77 -4.35
CA LEU A 45 -6.09 -18.62 -4.54
C LEU A 45 -5.42 -17.95 -3.33
N PHE A 46 -6.18 -17.16 -2.58
CA PHE A 46 -5.78 -16.54 -1.31
C PHE A 46 -7.04 -16.14 -0.52
N ASP A 47 -6.87 -15.78 0.74
CA ASP A 47 -7.95 -15.48 1.68
C ASP A 47 -8.39 -13.99 1.64
N ALA A 48 -9.43 -13.68 2.41
CA ALA A 48 -9.98 -12.33 2.49
C ALA A 48 -8.98 -11.33 3.12
N ASP A 49 -8.14 -11.78 4.04
CA ASP A 49 -7.12 -10.94 4.69
C ASP A 49 -6.06 -10.52 3.67
N ALA A 50 -5.59 -11.46 2.84
CA ALA A 50 -4.68 -11.16 1.74
C ALA A 50 -5.31 -10.22 0.69
N GLN A 51 -6.60 -10.36 0.37
CA GLN A 51 -7.31 -9.40 -0.47
C GLN A 51 -7.29 -8.00 0.13
N GLY A 52 -7.62 -7.88 1.42
CA GLY A 52 -7.63 -6.61 2.14
C GLY A 52 -6.25 -5.95 2.18
N MET A 53 -5.19 -6.72 2.40
CA MET A 53 -3.82 -6.23 2.34
C MET A 53 -3.45 -5.69 0.96
N ILE A 54 -3.78 -6.40 -0.12
CA ILE A 54 -3.46 -5.96 -1.49
C ILE A 54 -4.23 -4.68 -1.84
N GLU A 55 -5.53 -4.63 -1.55
CA GLU A 55 -6.35 -3.43 -1.77
C GLU A 55 -5.81 -2.24 -0.95
N GLY A 56 -5.39 -2.49 0.30
CA GLY A 56 -4.77 -1.49 1.17
C GLY A 56 -3.46 -0.94 0.61
N VAL A 57 -2.56 -1.80 0.12
CA VAL A 57 -1.30 -1.36 -0.53
C VAL A 57 -1.57 -0.48 -1.74
N LEU A 58 -2.54 -0.87 -2.57
CA LEU A 58 -2.93 -0.08 -3.73
C LEU A 58 -3.55 1.28 -3.33
N GLN A 59 -4.09 1.42 -2.13
CA GLN A 59 -4.65 2.68 -1.62
C GLN A 59 -3.56 3.56 -0.99
N VAL A 60 -2.61 2.97 -0.25
CA VAL A 60 -1.50 3.70 0.40
C VAL A 60 -0.68 4.51 -0.61
N ALA A 61 -0.55 4.05 -1.86
CA ALA A 61 0.13 4.78 -2.92
C ALA A 61 -0.48 6.17 -3.23
N GLU A 62 -1.74 6.40 -2.84
CA GLU A 62 -2.48 7.64 -3.09
C GLU A 62 -2.66 8.49 -1.81
N ILE A 63 -2.37 7.92 -0.64
CA ILE A 63 -2.54 8.58 0.67
C ILE A 63 -1.39 9.57 0.91
N GLN A 64 -1.74 10.77 1.39
CA GLN A 64 -0.78 11.79 1.81
C GLN A 64 -0.69 11.84 3.34
N ALA A 65 0.42 12.36 3.87
CA ALA A 65 0.62 12.44 5.32
C ALA A 65 -0.54 13.14 6.06
N ARG A 66 -1.11 14.19 5.45
CA ARG A 66 -2.26 14.92 6.03
C ARG A 66 -3.52 14.09 6.18
N ASP A 67 -3.66 13.01 5.42
CA ASP A 67 -4.86 12.18 5.40
C ASP A 67 -4.87 11.20 6.59
N ILE A 68 -3.70 10.95 7.21
CA ILE A 68 -3.54 9.98 8.30
C ILE A 68 -2.82 10.53 9.55
N MET A 69 -2.28 11.76 9.51
CA MET A 69 -1.58 12.36 10.65
C MET A 69 -2.54 12.67 11.80
N ILE A 70 -2.02 12.62 13.04
CA ILE A 70 -2.71 13.18 14.19
C ILE A 70 -2.60 14.71 14.16
N PRO A 71 -3.71 15.47 14.17
CA PRO A 71 -3.66 16.93 14.16
C PRO A 71 -2.86 17.49 15.33
N ARG A 72 -2.13 18.59 15.12
CA ARG A 72 -1.25 19.22 16.13
C ARG A 72 -1.95 19.49 17.47
N SER A 73 -3.20 19.93 17.42
CA SER A 73 -4.03 20.23 18.60
C SER A 73 -4.41 18.99 19.40
N GLN A 74 -4.34 17.80 18.80
CA GLN A 74 -4.71 16.51 19.39
C GLN A 74 -3.48 15.68 19.80
N MET A 75 -2.27 16.09 19.45
CA MET A 75 -1.06 15.37 19.84
C MET A 75 -0.89 15.36 21.36
N VAL A 76 -0.42 14.25 21.92
CA VAL A 76 0.21 14.27 23.25
C VAL A 76 1.67 14.59 23.03
N VAL A 77 2.17 15.65 23.66
CA VAL A 77 3.56 16.10 23.56
C VAL A 77 4.14 16.25 24.95
N VAL A 78 5.46 16.27 25.04
CA VAL A 78 6.21 16.48 26.28
C VAL A 78 7.18 17.64 26.08
N SER A 79 7.48 18.39 27.14
CA SER A 79 8.46 19.47 27.10
C SER A 79 9.88 18.93 27.24
N ARG A 80 10.86 19.60 26.63
CA ARG A 80 12.28 19.35 26.89
C ARG A 80 12.64 19.58 28.36
N GLU A 81 11.91 20.45 29.03
CA GLU A 81 12.16 20.84 30.42
C GLU A 81 11.40 19.96 31.43
N ASP A 82 10.57 19.01 30.97
CA ASP A 82 9.84 18.09 31.86
C ASP A 82 10.82 17.14 32.55
N SER A 83 10.65 16.98 33.85
CA SER A 83 11.38 16.01 34.65
C SER A 83 10.89 14.57 34.39
N PRO A 84 11.72 13.54 34.65
CA PRO A 84 11.29 12.15 34.52
C PRO A 84 10.00 11.83 35.30
N GLU A 85 9.83 12.44 36.48
CA GLU A 85 8.66 12.27 37.34
C GLU A 85 7.36 12.82 36.71
N GLU A 86 7.47 13.83 35.84
CA GLU A 86 6.35 14.40 35.08
C GLU A 86 6.06 13.61 33.80
N LEU A 87 7.10 13.06 33.16
CA LEU A 87 6.99 12.29 31.92
C LEU A 87 6.32 10.91 32.12
N VAL A 88 6.65 10.21 33.21
CA VAL A 88 6.15 8.85 33.47
C VAL A 88 4.61 8.79 33.52
N PRO A 89 3.90 9.67 34.24
CA PRO A 89 2.44 9.72 34.21
C PRO A 89 1.86 9.93 32.82
N VAL A 90 2.46 10.80 32.00
CA VAL A 90 2.01 11.08 30.63
C VAL A 90 2.14 9.82 29.75
N ALA A 91 3.26 9.12 29.86
CA ALA A 91 3.49 7.87 29.14
C ALA A 91 2.48 6.77 29.53
N ILE A 92 2.27 6.57 30.82
CA ILE A 92 1.33 5.55 31.33
C ILE A 92 -0.12 5.88 30.94
N GLN A 93 -0.55 7.14 31.10
CA GLN A 93 -1.94 7.53 30.84
C GLN A 93 -2.29 7.53 29.34
N SER A 94 -1.36 7.94 28.49
CA SER A 94 -1.57 7.95 27.04
C SER A 94 -1.39 6.57 26.41
N GLY A 95 -0.54 5.71 26.98
CA GLY A 95 -0.20 4.41 26.43
C GLY A 95 0.58 4.48 25.12
N HIS A 96 1.18 5.63 24.78
CA HIS A 96 1.97 5.80 23.57
C HIS A 96 3.44 5.42 23.81
N SER A 97 4.09 4.85 22.79
CA SER A 97 5.52 4.51 22.86
C SER A 97 6.45 5.66 22.45
N ARG A 98 5.91 6.72 21.82
CA ARG A 98 6.69 7.84 21.28
C ARG A 98 5.95 9.16 21.48
N PHE A 99 6.71 10.18 21.87
CA PHE A 99 6.18 11.52 22.11
C PHE A 99 7.04 12.55 21.37
N PRO A 100 6.45 13.48 20.61
CA PRO A 100 7.15 14.67 20.18
C PRO A 100 7.61 15.47 21.40
N VAL A 101 8.90 15.83 21.43
CA VAL A 101 9.46 16.71 22.45
C VAL A 101 9.42 18.13 21.92
N VAL A 102 8.80 19.04 22.66
CA VAL A 102 8.66 20.46 22.29
C VAL A 102 9.59 21.35 23.12
N GLY A 103 10.05 22.45 22.50
CA GLY A 103 10.83 23.50 23.14
C GLY A 103 9.96 24.57 23.80
N ASP A 104 10.26 25.84 23.51
CA ASP A 104 9.57 26.99 24.14
C ASP A 104 8.12 27.14 23.65
N SER A 105 7.82 26.56 22.48
CA SER A 105 6.49 26.53 21.90
C SER A 105 6.15 25.14 21.38
N ARG A 106 4.86 24.84 21.32
CA ARG A 106 4.34 23.59 20.75
C ARG A 106 4.65 23.42 19.26
N ASP A 107 5.00 24.51 18.58
CA ASP A 107 5.37 24.52 17.17
C ASP A 107 6.85 24.15 16.95
N GLU A 108 7.65 24.21 18.01
CA GLU A 108 9.06 23.87 18.00
C GLU A 108 9.26 22.43 18.49
N VAL A 109 9.21 21.48 17.56
CA VAL A 109 9.56 20.08 17.86
C VAL A 109 11.08 19.92 17.81
N VAL A 110 11.68 19.61 18.95
CA VAL A 110 13.14 19.48 19.12
C VAL A 110 13.62 18.03 19.11
N GLY A 111 12.70 17.06 19.18
CA GLY A 111 13.05 15.64 19.17
C GLY A 111 11.87 14.70 19.38
N VAL A 112 12.19 13.43 19.67
CA VAL A 112 11.23 12.37 19.98
C VAL A 112 11.71 11.62 21.22
N LEU A 113 10.85 11.52 22.24
CA LEU A 113 11.06 10.69 23.41
C LEU A 113 10.51 9.27 23.14
N LEU A 114 11.28 8.25 23.51
CA LEU A 114 10.87 6.85 23.53
C LEU A 114 10.57 6.47 24.98
N ALA A 115 9.36 5.96 25.22
CA ALA A 115 8.92 5.52 26.54
C ALA A 115 9.16 4.01 26.77
#